data_AF-R4WCG7-F1
#
_entry.id   AF-R4WCG7-F1
#
_cell.length_a   1.000
_cell.length_b   1.000
_cell.length_c   1.000
_cell.angle_alpha   90.00
_cell.angle_beta   90.00
_cell.angle_gamma   90.00
#
_symmetry.space_group_name_H-M   'P 1'
#
loop_
_entity.id
_entity.type
_entity.pdbx_description
1 polymer ?
#
loop_
_entity_poly.entity_id
_entity_poly.type
_entity_poly.pdbx_seq_one_letter_code
_entity_poly.pdbx_strand_id
1 'polypeptide(L)' 'RRMCPGYVVGMHHAEYFVARMVREMEWRPPADGGAVDMAEALDFTTVMKHPLRACISVRKGL' A
#
# COMPACT_ATOMS: atom_id res chain seq x y z
N ARG A 1 11.72 9.52 24.96
CA ARG A 1 10.29 9.86 25.22
C ARG A 1 9.55 10.38 23.96
N ARG A 2 10.18 10.49 22.78
CA ARG A 2 9.57 10.96 21.53
C ARG A 2 9.14 9.79 20.63
N MET A 3 8.53 8.76 21.20
CA MET A 3 7.98 7.66 20.41
C MET A 3 6.53 7.99 20.08
N CYS A 4 6.09 7.71 18.85
CA CYS A 4 4.68 7.76 18.50
C CYS A 4 3.90 6.82 19.45
N PRO A 5 2.90 7.31 20.20
CA PRO A 5 2.12 6.46 21.10
C PRO A 5 1.34 5.37 20.33
N GLY A 6 1.11 5.57 19.03
CA GLY A 6 0.49 4.61 18.14
C GLY A 6 1.46 3.66 17.43
N TYR A 7 2.75 3.62 17.78
CA TYR A 7 3.74 2.82 17.04
C TYR A 7 3.37 1.33 16.97
N VAL A 8 3.16 0.70 18.14
CA VAL A 8 2.86 -0.75 18.22
C VAL A 8 1.55 -1.07 17.52
N VAL A 9 0.51 -0.26 17.74
CA VAL A 9 -0.80 -0.50 17.10
C VAL A 9 -0.72 -0.31 15.59
N GLY A 10 -0.02 0.73 15.11
CA GLY A 10 0.17 1.00 13.70
C GLY A 10 0.92 -0.10 12.97
N MET A 11 1.98 -0.63 13.60
CA MET A 11 2.73 -1.77 13.05
C MET A 11 1.84 -3.01 12.88
N HIS A 12 1.07 -3.38 13.90
CA HIS A 12 0.16 -4.52 13.79
C HIS A 12 -0.94 -4.34 12.74
N HIS A 13 -1.45 -3.11 12.58
CA HIS A 13 -2.41 -2.82 11.51
C HIS A 13 -1.76 -2.98 10.13
N ALA A 14 -0.56 -2.42 9.94
CA ALA A 14 0.17 -2.56 8.68
C ALA A 14 0.45 -4.04 8.35
N GLU A 15 0.93 -4.82 9.33
CA GLU A 15 1.17 -6.26 9.20
C GLU A 15 -0.09 -7.00 8.75
N TYR A 16 -1.22 -6.77 9.45
CA TYR A 16 -2.49 -7.42 9.12
C TYR A 16 -2.97 -7.05 7.71
N PHE A 17 -3.03 -5.76 7.37
CA PHE A 17 -3.52 -5.31 6.07
C PHE A 17 -2.66 -5.80 4.92
N VAL A 18 -1.33 -5.68 5.03
CA VAL A 18 -0.41 -6.12 3.98
C VAL A 18 -0.47 -7.64 3.82
N ALA A 19 -0.50 -8.41 4.90
CA ALA A 19 -0.62 -9.87 4.83
C ALA A 19 -1.91 -10.31 4.12
N ARG A 20 -3.04 -9.68 4.43
CA ARG A 20 -4.32 -9.96 3.75
C ARG A 20 -4.28 -9.59 2.27
N MET A 21 -3.75 -8.41 1.93
CA MET A 21 -3.65 -7.95 0.54
C MET A 21 -2.75 -8.87 -0.32
N VAL A 22 -1.61 -9.32 0.22
CA VAL A 22 -0.70 -10.22 -0.50
C VAL A 22 -1.30 -11.62 -0.67
N ARG A 23 -1.94 -12.14 0.39
CA ARG A 23 -2.51 -13.49 0.40
C ARG A 23 -3.75 -13.59 -0.50
N GLU A 24 -4.68 -12.65 -0.35
CA GLU A 24 -6.05 -12.80 -0.88
C GLU A 24 -6.28 -12.07 -2.19
N MET A 25 -5.40 -11.13 -2.57
CA MET A 25 -5.54 -10.38 -3.82
C MET A 25 -4.51 -10.85 -4.85
N GLU A 26 -4.96 -10.85 -6.10
CA GLU A 26 -4.12 -10.90 -7.29
C GLU A 26 -3.85 -9.46 -7.74
N TRP A 27 -2.57 -9.12 -7.87
CA TRP A 27 -2.12 -7.80 -8.33
C TRP A 27 -1.80 -7.88 -9.81
N ARG A 28 -2.39 -6.98 -10.61
CA ARG A 28 -2.22 -6.94 -12.06
C ARG A 28 -1.52 -5.67 -12.50
N PRO A 29 -0.79 -5.71 -13.63
CA PRO A 29 -0.25 -4.51 -14.24
C PRO A 29 -1.35 -3.47 -14.53
N PRO A 30 -1.02 -2.16 -14.53
CA PRO A 30 -1.93 -1.12 -14.98
C PRO A 30 -2.43 -1.40 -16.41
N ALA A 31 -3.72 -1.18 -16.65
CA ALA A 31 -4.34 -1.42 -17.95
C ALA A 31 -3.76 -0.57 -19.09
N ASP A 32 -3.16 0.58 -18.75
CA ASP A 32 -2.51 1.52 -19.68
C ASP A 32 -1.00 1.26 -19.86
N GLY A 33 -0.45 0.22 -19.23
CA GLY A 33 0.98 -0.09 -19.30
C GLY A 33 1.88 0.94 -18.62
N GLY A 34 1.30 1.84 -17.81
CA GLY A 34 2.04 2.86 -17.08
C GLY A 34 3.00 2.25 -16.05
N ALA A 35 4.19 2.85 -15.92
CA ALA A 35 5.10 2.54 -14.83
C ALA A 35 4.60 3.18 -13.52
N VAL A 36 4.91 2.56 -12.39
CA VAL A 36 4.66 3.17 -11.07
C VAL A 36 5.67 4.30 -10.88
N ASP A 37 5.17 5.52 -10.72
CA ASP A 37 6.01 6.67 -10.37
C ASP A 37 6.27 6.69 -8.86
N MET A 38 7.55 6.65 -8.48
CA MET A 38 8.00 6.70 -7.09
C MET A 38 8.36 8.12 -6.63
N ALA A 39 8.12 9.14 -7.45
CA ALA A 39 8.32 10.53 -7.06
C ALA A 39 7.47 10.89 -5.83
N GLU A 40 8.09 11.55 -4.87
CA GLU A 40 7.47 11.91 -3.60
C GLU A 40 6.99 13.36 -3.60
N ALA A 41 6.00 13.64 -2.76
CA ALA A 41 5.58 14.98 -2.39
C ALA A 41 5.46 15.08 -0.87
N LEU A 42 5.89 16.21 -0.31
CA LEU A 42 5.73 16.50 1.12
C LEU A 42 4.37 17.16 1.36
N ASP A 43 3.56 16.55 2.20
CA ASP A 43 2.36 17.14 2.81
C ASP A 43 2.58 17.12 4.35
N PHE A 44 1.56 16.81 5.14
CA PHE A 44 1.71 16.47 6.55
C PHE A 44 2.60 15.22 6.76
N THR A 45 2.61 14.31 5.78
CA THR A 45 3.53 13.17 5.68
C THR A 45 4.09 13.09 4.26
N THR A 46 5.16 12.30 4.03
CA THR A 46 5.62 12.00 2.66
C THR A 46 4.61 11.11 1.95
N VAL A 47 4.12 11.57 0.79
CA VAL A 47 3.13 10.86 -0.04
C VAL A 47 3.64 10.66 -1.47
N MET A 48 2.98 9.82 -2.25
CA MET A 48 3.26 9.68 -3.69
C MET A 48 2.78 10.93 -4.45
N LYS A 49 3.67 11.55 -5.25
CA LYS A 49 3.35 12.71 -6.07
C LYS A 49 2.27 12.41 -7.10
N HIS A 50 2.29 11.21 -7.67
CA HIS A 50 1.27 10.68 -8.56
C HIS A 50 0.72 9.39 -7.93
N PRO A 51 -0.52 9.39 -7.40
CA PRO A 51 -1.06 8.24 -6.67
C PRO A 51 -1.08 6.94 -7.48
N LEU A 52 -0.80 5.82 -6.81
CA LEU A 52 -0.87 4.49 -7.40
C LEU A 52 -2.30 4.17 -7.88
N ARG A 53 -2.43 3.81 -9.16
CA ARG A 53 -3.67 3.25 -9.72
C ARG A 53 -3.60 1.72 -9.68
N ALA A 54 -3.97 1.15 -8.53
CA ALA A 54 -3.89 -0.29 -8.33
C ALA A 54 -4.97 -1.05 -9.12
N CYS A 55 -4.56 -2.10 -9.83
CA CYS A 55 -5.47 -3.07 -10.45
C CYS A 55 -5.39 -4.38 -9.65
N ILE A 56 -6.37 -4.60 -8.78
CA ILE A 56 -6.43 -5.80 -7.93
C ILE A 56 -7.75 -6.54 -8.11
N SER A 57 -7.71 -7.86 -7.95
CA SER A 57 -8.89 -8.71 -7.89
C SER A 57 -8.73 -9.79 -6.83
N VAL A 58 -9.83 -10.34 -6.31
CA VAL A 58 -9.75 -11.47 -5.39
C VAL A 58 -9.08 -12.66 -6.08
N ARG A 59 -8.07 -13.24 -5.43
CA ARG A 59 -7.37 -14.44 -5.90
C ARG A 59 -8.34 -15.60 -5.93
N LYS A 60 -8.52 -16.22 -7.11
CA LYS A 60 -9.35 -17.42 -7.26
C LYS A 60 -8.60 -18.64 -6.70
N GLY A 61 -9.24 -19.40 -5.81
CA GLY A 61 -8.71 -20.65 -5.27
C GLY A 61 -8.01 -20.55 -3.92
N LEU A 62 -8.44 -19.64 -3.04
CA LEU A 62 -8.28 -19.84 -1.60
C LEU A 62 -9.40 -20.76 -1.08
#